data_AF-A0A3D3CUI5-F1
#
_entry.id   AF-A0A3D3CUI5-F1
#
_cell.length_a   1.000
_cell.length_b   1.000
_cell.length_c   1.000
_cell.angle_alpha   90.00
_cell.angle_beta   90.00
_cell.angle_gamma   90.00
#
_symmetry.space_group_name_H-M   'P 1'
#
loop_
_entity.id
_entity.type
_entity.pdbx_description
1 polymer ?
#
loop_
_entity_poly.entity_id
_entity_poly.type
_entity_poly.pdbx_seq_one_letter_code
_entity_poly.pdbx_strand_id
1 'polypeptide(L)'
;FIANHEIQYYTFRRAENAYIKNGFLDIVARNDSFKTNGVVQPVTSARITTEGKKSWTYGRIEVRAKIPSSLGTWPAIWTLGSNITETGWPACGEIDIMEHVGFMPDTLHFNEHATGSDKGTRIYFPSPEKDFHVYAIEWFPDRIDWFFDGKKVFTYTNDHTGSSAWPYDKPQYIILNLAFGGDWGGTKGVNLKALPQHFYIDYVRVFQ
;
A
#
# COMPACT_ATOMS: atom_id res chain seq x y z
N PHE A 1 14.90 4.95 3.28
CA PHE A 1 14.39 6.33 3.06
C PHE A 1 13.09 6.51 3.83
N ILE A 2 12.61 7.75 3.96
CA ILE A 2 11.33 8.12 4.61
C ILE A 2 10.50 8.84 3.54
N ALA A 3 9.19 8.55 3.45
CA ALA A 3 8.30 9.18 2.47
C ALA A 3 7.40 10.26 3.11
N ASN A 4 6.61 9.90 4.12
CA ASN A 4 5.54 10.74 4.69
C ASN A 4 5.77 11.07 6.18
N HIS A 5 6.97 11.59 6.50
CA HIS A 5 7.43 11.80 7.89
C HIS A 5 7.35 10.54 8.78
N GLU A 6 7.41 9.37 8.14
CA GLU A 6 7.30 8.09 8.79
C GLU A 6 8.55 7.79 9.66
N ILE A 7 8.39 7.00 10.72
CA ILE A 7 9.47 6.73 11.68
C ILE A 7 10.40 5.63 11.16
N GLN A 8 9.90 4.74 10.30
CA GLN A 8 10.70 3.69 9.73
C GLN A 8 11.62 4.18 8.62
N TYR A 9 12.81 3.60 8.60
CA TYR A 9 13.69 3.66 7.45
C TYR A 9 13.48 2.42 6.57
N TYR A 10 13.02 2.62 5.34
CA TYR A 10 13.03 1.55 4.35
C TYR A 10 14.47 1.18 3.98
N THR A 11 14.82 -0.09 4.16
CA THR A 11 16.17 -0.61 3.93
C THR A 11 16.34 -1.12 2.49
N PHE A 12 17.58 -1.12 1.99
CA PHE A 12 17.91 -1.67 0.69
C PHE A 12 18.45 -3.10 0.85
N ARG A 13 17.77 -4.07 0.23
CA ARG A 13 18.20 -5.49 0.16
C ARG A 13 18.55 -6.11 1.52
N ARG A 14 17.80 -5.79 2.56
CA ARG A 14 17.97 -6.37 3.88
C ARG A 14 16.97 -7.50 4.11
N ALA A 15 17.48 -8.72 4.23
CA ALA A 15 16.66 -9.93 4.34
C ALA A 15 15.81 -9.95 5.61
N GLU A 16 16.15 -9.19 6.65
CA GLU A 16 15.38 -9.12 7.89
C GLU A 16 14.08 -8.30 7.74
N ASN A 17 13.99 -7.43 6.73
CA ASN A 17 12.80 -6.60 6.48
C ASN A 17 11.92 -7.14 5.36
N ALA A 18 12.44 -8.00 4.47
CA ALA A 18 11.67 -8.64 3.41
C ALA A 18 12.28 -9.99 3.02
N TYR A 19 11.51 -11.07 3.15
CA TYR A 19 11.96 -12.42 2.80
C TYR A 19 10.78 -13.35 2.45
N ILE A 20 11.07 -14.46 1.76
CA ILE A 20 10.09 -15.52 1.54
C ILE A 20 10.25 -16.59 2.63
N LYS A 21 9.17 -16.97 3.30
CA LYS A 21 9.13 -18.09 4.25
C LYS A 21 7.77 -18.78 4.21
N ASN A 22 7.79 -20.11 4.15
CA ASN A 22 6.58 -20.95 4.11
C ASN A 22 5.60 -20.58 2.97
N GLY A 23 6.13 -20.15 1.83
CA GLY A 23 5.31 -19.76 0.67
C GLY A 23 4.82 -18.30 0.69
N PHE A 24 5.01 -17.57 1.79
CA PHE A 24 4.61 -16.16 1.92
C PHE A 24 5.80 -15.23 1.74
N LEU A 25 5.58 -14.08 1.12
CA LEU A 25 6.41 -12.90 1.31
C LEU A 25 6.06 -12.25 2.65
N ASP A 26 7.05 -12.05 3.50
CA ASP A 26 6.92 -11.40 4.80
C ASP A 26 7.66 -10.04 4.75
N ILE A 27 6.91 -8.94 4.86
CA ILE A 27 7.44 -7.59 5.02
C ILE A 27 7.39 -7.23 6.50
N VAL A 28 8.55 -6.98 7.09
CA VAL A 28 8.69 -6.87 8.55
C VAL A 28 9.17 -5.48 8.97
N ALA A 29 8.34 -4.80 9.78
CA ALA A 29 8.75 -3.63 10.53
C ALA A 29 9.44 -4.08 11.84
N ARG A 30 10.62 -3.54 12.14
CA ARG A 30 11.47 -3.96 13.26
C ARG A 30 11.97 -2.77 14.06
N ASN A 31 12.06 -2.91 15.38
CA ASN A 31 12.79 -1.98 16.23
C ASN A 31 14.21 -2.51 16.44
N ASP A 32 15.16 -2.03 15.64
CA ASP A 32 16.54 -2.57 15.64
C ASP A 32 17.64 -1.52 15.56
N SER A 33 17.31 -0.24 15.80
CA SER A 33 18.30 0.85 15.95
C SER A 33 19.34 0.89 14.81
N PHE A 34 18.86 0.72 13.58
CA PHE A 34 19.67 0.64 12.38
C PHE A 34 20.41 1.96 12.13
N LYS A 35 21.73 1.88 11.93
CA LYS A 35 22.56 3.06 11.64
C LYS A 35 22.69 3.26 10.13
N THR A 36 22.35 4.44 9.65
CA THR A 36 22.52 4.84 8.25
C THR A 36 22.93 6.30 8.17
N ASN A 37 23.96 6.60 7.37
CA ASN A 37 24.52 7.95 7.22
C ASN A 37 24.83 8.67 8.55
N GLY A 38 25.31 7.91 9.56
CA GLY A 38 25.61 8.45 10.90
C GLY A 38 24.40 8.70 11.81
N VAL A 39 23.18 8.45 11.33
CA VAL A 39 21.92 8.61 12.09
C VAL A 39 21.40 7.23 12.50
N VAL A 40 20.96 7.12 13.76
CA VAL A 40 20.27 5.92 14.26
C VAL A 40 18.79 6.03 13.92
N GLN A 41 18.29 5.09 13.15
CA GLN A 41 16.88 4.92 12.82
C GLN A 41 16.29 3.88 13.78
N PRO A 42 15.30 4.24 14.61
CA PRO A 42 14.76 3.31 15.60
C PRO A 42 14.05 2.14 14.94
N VAL A 43 13.33 2.40 13.84
CA VAL A 43 12.52 1.41 13.14
C VAL A 43 13.04 1.20 11.71
N THR A 44 13.07 -0.05 11.25
CA THR A 44 13.30 -0.41 9.85
C THR A 44 12.11 -1.16 9.29
N SER A 45 11.90 -1.06 7.98
CA SER A 45 10.88 -1.82 7.25
C SER A 45 11.29 -2.01 5.78
N ALA A 46 10.39 -2.53 4.94
CA ALA A 46 10.59 -2.63 3.50
C ALA A 46 9.41 -2.06 2.68
N ARG A 47 9.77 -1.52 1.51
CA ARG A 47 8.87 -1.14 0.42
C ARG A 47 9.37 -1.84 -0.84
N ILE A 48 8.52 -2.69 -1.40
CA ILE A 48 8.81 -3.51 -2.59
C ILE A 48 8.03 -2.93 -3.75
N THR A 49 8.70 -2.72 -4.89
CA THR A 49 8.10 -2.14 -6.09
C THR A 49 8.44 -2.95 -7.33
N THR A 50 7.53 -2.94 -8.31
CA THR A 50 7.77 -3.46 -9.67
C THR A 50 8.22 -2.38 -10.66
N GLU A 51 8.47 -1.15 -10.20
CA GLU A 51 9.00 -0.04 -11.00
C GLU A 51 10.22 -0.45 -11.83
N GLY A 52 10.23 -0.06 -13.11
CA GLY A 52 11.29 -0.42 -14.06
C GLY A 52 11.37 -1.91 -14.44
N LYS A 53 10.46 -2.75 -13.92
CA LYS A 53 10.42 -4.20 -14.21
C LYS A 53 9.11 -4.62 -14.87
N LYS A 54 7.98 -4.26 -14.27
CA LYS A 54 6.66 -4.59 -14.77
C LYS A 54 5.63 -3.56 -14.34
N SER A 55 4.82 -3.15 -15.28
CA SER A 55 3.67 -2.27 -15.11
C SER A 55 2.50 -2.81 -15.94
N TRP A 56 1.30 -2.36 -15.61
CA TRP A 56 0.08 -2.80 -16.26
C TRP A 56 -0.82 -1.61 -16.55
N THR A 57 -1.64 -1.75 -17.58
CA THR A 57 -2.80 -0.90 -17.82
C THR A 57 -4.01 -1.80 -17.94
N TYR A 58 -5.04 -1.49 -17.15
CA TYR A 58 -6.28 -2.26 -17.05
C TYR A 58 -6.09 -3.71 -16.59
N GLY A 59 -7.22 -4.41 -16.40
CA GLY A 59 -7.28 -5.78 -15.92
C GLY A 59 -7.60 -5.87 -14.43
N ARG A 60 -7.44 -7.06 -13.85
CA ARG A 60 -7.63 -7.31 -12.41
C ARG A 60 -6.29 -7.44 -11.71
N ILE A 61 -6.07 -6.68 -10.65
CA ILE A 61 -4.95 -6.88 -9.71
C ILE A 61 -5.54 -7.40 -8.42
N GLU A 62 -5.03 -8.53 -7.93
CA GLU A 62 -5.48 -9.16 -6.70
C GLU A 62 -4.29 -9.54 -5.82
N VAL A 63 -4.38 -9.19 -4.54
CA VAL A 63 -3.38 -9.50 -3.52
C VAL A 63 -4.06 -10.19 -2.35
N ARG A 64 -3.61 -11.42 -2.04
CA ARG A 64 -4.03 -12.13 -0.83
C ARG A 64 -3.00 -11.87 0.26
N ALA A 65 -3.40 -11.20 1.33
CA ALA A 65 -2.49 -10.77 2.38
C ALA A 65 -3.14 -10.82 3.78
N LYS A 66 -2.29 -10.92 4.81
CA LYS A 66 -2.66 -10.73 6.21
C LYS A 66 -1.89 -9.52 6.75
N ILE A 67 -2.63 -8.51 7.18
CA ILE A 67 -2.10 -7.22 7.64
C ILE A 67 -1.67 -7.27 9.11
N PRO A 68 -0.69 -6.44 9.54
CA PRO A 68 -0.38 -6.22 10.94
C PRO A 68 -1.44 -5.33 11.62
N SER A 69 -1.46 -5.32 12.95
CA SER A 69 -2.29 -4.39 13.71
C SER A 69 -1.64 -4.00 15.03
N SER A 70 -1.18 -2.76 15.08
CA SER A 70 -0.67 -2.08 16.28
C SER A 70 -0.64 -0.58 16.04
N LEU A 71 -0.75 0.24 17.08
CA LEU A 71 -0.50 1.67 16.98
C LEU A 71 0.83 1.94 16.25
N GLY A 72 0.77 2.79 15.24
CA GLY A 72 1.87 3.11 14.34
C GLY A 72 1.87 2.33 13.02
N THR A 73 1.29 1.14 12.93
CA THR A 73 1.32 0.36 11.67
C THR A 73 0.49 1.03 10.57
N TRP A 74 1.03 1.04 9.36
CA TRP A 74 0.37 1.49 8.13
C TRP A 74 0.79 0.60 6.94
N PRO A 75 0.22 -0.61 6.79
CA PRO A 75 0.42 -1.44 5.60
C PRO A 75 -0.34 -0.86 4.39
N ALA A 76 0.25 -0.95 3.22
CA ALA A 76 -0.36 -0.50 1.97
C ALA A 76 -0.10 -1.47 0.81
N ILE A 77 -1.14 -1.67 -0.01
CA ILE A 77 -1.13 -2.35 -1.31
C ILE A 77 -1.66 -1.33 -2.31
N TRP A 78 -0.81 -0.90 -3.24
CA TRP A 78 -1.13 0.25 -4.09
C TRP A 78 -0.38 0.20 -5.40
N THR A 79 -0.78 1.05 -6.34
CA THR A 79 -0.11 1.24 -7.61
C THR A 79 0.17 2.70 -7.87
N LEU A 80 1.21 2.97 -8.66
CA LEU A 80 1.64 4.33 -8.99
C LEU A 80 1.98 4.43 -10.48
N GLY A 81 1.63 5.56 -11.10
CA GLY A 81 1.93 5.84 -12.50
C GLY A 81 3.40 5.71 -12.84
N SER A 82 3.70 4.94 -13.90
CA SER A 82 5.09 4.75 -14.36
C SER A 82 5.71 6.04 -14.92
N ASN A 83 4.88 7.03 -15.24
CA ASN A 83 5.25 8.36 -15.71
C ASN A 83 5.47 9.37 -14.56
N ILE A 84 5.64 8.91 -13.31
CA ILE A 84 5.87 9.78 -12.15
C ILE A 84 7.06 10.72 -12.33
N THR A 85 8.14 10.29 -12.99
CA THR A 85 9.30 11.15 -13.27
C THR A 85 9.04 12.23 -14.31
N GLU A 86 8.01 12.06 -15.13
CA GLU A 86 7.63 13.00 -16.20
C GLU A 86 6.55 13.99 -15.74
N THR A 87 5.58 13.50 -14.96
CA THR A 87 4.36 14.27 -14.60
C THR A 87 4.25 14.59 -13.11
N GLY A 88 5.00 13.89 -12.25
CA GLY A 88 4.94 14.05 -10.81
C GLY A 88 3.69 13.44 -10.17
N TRP A 89 3.70 13.38 -8.84
CA TRP A 89 2.50 13.07 -8.05
C TRP A 89 1.72 14.36 -7.74
N PRO A 90 0.37 14.36 -7.75
CA PRO A 90 -0.53 13.23 -8.01
C PRO A 90 -0.89 13.03 -9.50
N ALA A 91 -0.30 13.79 -10.42
CA ALA A 91 -0.66 13.76 -11.84
C ALA A 91 -0.39 12.42 -12.55
N CYS A 92 0.56 11.63 -12.04
CA CYS A 92 0.84 10.26 -12.52
C CYS A 92 -0.26 9.24 -12.16
N GLY A 93 -1.13 9.57 -11.20
CA GLY A 93 -2.18 8.70 -10.70
C GLY A 93 -1.67 7.67 -9.70
N GLU A 94 -2.47 7.48 -8.64
CA GLU A 94 -2.29 6.49 -7.59
C GLU A 94 -3.59 5.72 -7.37
N ILE A 95 -3.48 4.41 -7.17
CA ILE A 95 -4.62 3.54 -6.82
C ILE A 95 -4.25 2.76 -5.56
N ASP A 96 -4.92 3.07 -4.45
CA ASP A 96 -4.77 2.35 -3.20
C ASP A 96 -5.74 1.18 -3.16
N ILE A 97 -5.23 0.00 -3.48
CA ILE A 97 -5.99 -1.26 -3.45
C ILE A 97 -6.36 -1.61 -2.01
N MET A 98 -5.51 -1.29 -1.04
CA MET A 98 -5.83 -1.30 0.38
C MET A 98 -4.82 -0.50 1.18
N GLU A 99 -5.32 0.32 2.09
CA GLU A 99 -4.56 0.85 3.22
C GLU A 99 -5.26 0.53 4.55
N HIS A 100 -4.46 0.42 5.61
CA HIS A 100 -4.95 0.23 6.97
C HIS A 100 -4.07 1.01 7.94
N VAL A 101 -4.64 1.44 9.07
CA VAL A 101 -3.88 2.08 10.15
C VAL A 101 -4.24 1.45 11.48
N GLY A 102 -3.23 1.09 12.27
CA GLY A 102 -3.45 0.32 13.50
C GLY A 102 -4.20 1.05 14.63
N PHE A 103 -4.47 2.35 14.51
CA PHE A 103 -5.35 3.08 15.44
C PHE A 103 -6.84 3.02 15.05
N MET A 104 -7.17 2.51 13.86
CA MET A 104 -8.53 2.16 13.42
C MET A 104 -8.55 0.69 12.97
N PRO A 105 -8.33 -0.27 13.89
CA PRO A 105 -8.01 -1.65 13.54
C PRO A 105 -9.09 -2.34 12.71
N ASP A 106 -10.37 -1.98 12.90
CA ASP A 106 -11.50 -2.57 12.18
C ASP A 106 -11.89 -1.80 10.89
N THR A 107 -11.02 -0.93 10.37
CA THR A 107 -11.31 -0.09 9.19
C THR A 107 -10.26 -0.27 8.11
N LEU A 108 -10.71 -0.56 6.89
CA LEU A 108 -9.89 -0.63 5.68
C LEU A 108 -10.23 0.53 4.75
N HIS A 109 -9.22 1.07 4.07
CA HIS A 109 -9.32 2.24 3.19
C HIS A 109 -8.97 1.86 1.75
N PHE A 110 -9.70 2.45 0.80
CA PHE A 110 -9.57 2.20 -0.63
C PHE A 110 -9.72 3.54 -1.36
N ASN A 111 -8.68 4.01 -2.02
CA ASN A 111 -8.63 5.37 -2.55
C ASN A 111 -8.07 5.41 -3.98
N GLU A 112 -8.36 6.51 -4.65
CA GLU A 112 -7.67 6.97 -5.84
C GLU A 112 -7.17 8.39 -5.60
N HIS A 113 -5.96 8.69 -6.10
CA HIS A 113 -5.42 10.04 -6.08
C HIS A 113 -5.00 10.48 -7.49
N ALA A 114 -5.46 11.66 -7.87
CA ALA A 114 -5.16 12.37 -9.10
C ALA A 114 -5.11 13.89 -8.86
N THR A 115 -4.63 14.68 -9.82
CA THR A 115 -4.56 16.15 -9.67
C THR A 115 -5.91 16.81 -9.37
N GLY A 116 -6.98 16.31 -10.00
CA GLY A 116 -8.34 16.83 -9.86
C GLY A 116 -9.28 15.91 -9.08
N SER A 117 -8.77 14.82 -8.49
CA SER A 117 -9.59 13.83 -7.79
C SER A 117 -8.84 13.22 -6.61
N ASP A 118 -9.55 13.06 -5.51
CA ASP A 118 -9.08 12.41 -4.29
C ASP A 118 -10.29 11.74 -3.65
N LYS A 119 -10.70 10.60 -4.20
CA LYS A 119 -11.92 9.91 -3.80
C LYS A 119 -11.60 8.53 -3.27
N GLY A 120 -12.42 8.08 -2.34
CA GLY A 120 -12.26 6.76 -1.77
C GLY A 120 -13.45 6.35 -0.94
N THR A 121 -13.34 5.15 -0.39
CA THR A 121 -14.25 4.64 0.62
C THR A 121 -13.48 4.02 1.78
N ARG A 122 -14.22 3.78 2.86
CA ARG A 122 -13.77 2.92 3.95
C ARG A 122 -14.82 1.89 4.24
N ILE A 123 -14.39 0.69 4.60
CA ILE A 123 -15.29 -0.35 5.09
C ILE A 123 -14.94 -0.69 6.52
N TYR A 124 -15.97 -1.08 7.27
CA TYR A 124 -15.80 -1.67 8.59
C TYR A 124 -15.80 -3.19 8.46
N PHE A 125 -14.79 -3.83 9.04
CA PHE A 125 -14.70 -5.28 9.18
C PHE A 125 -14.05 -5.59 10.51
N PRO A 126 -14.69 -6.32 11.43
CA PRO A 126 -14.09 -6.64 12.73
C PRO A 126 -12.82 -7.49 12.59
N SER A 127 -11.73 -7.04 13.19
CA SER A 127 -10.46 -7.77 13.29
C SER A 127 -9.90 -8.31 11.95
N PRO A 128 -9.75 -7.48 10.90
CA PRO A 128 -9.27 -7.92 9.58
C PRO A 128 -7.82 -8.41 9.64
N GLU A 129 -7.06 -8.11 10.69
CA GLU A 129 -5.69 -8.58 10.89
C GLU A 129 -5.57 -10.07 11.26
N LYS A 130 -6.68 -10.71 11.66
CA LYS A 130 -6.64 -12.10 12.16
C LYS A 130 -6.42 -13.12 11.05
N ASP A 131 -6.94 -12.84 9.85
CA ASP A 131 -6.99 -13.77 8.74
C ASP A 131 -6.35 -13.18 7.48
N PHE A 132 -6.05 -14.07 6.52
CA PHE A 132 -5.71 -13.62 5.18
C PHE A 132 -6.98 -13.22 4.44
N HIS A 133 -6.96 -12.03 3.86
CA HIS A 133 -8.02 -11.50 3.02
C HIS A 133 -7.53 -11.24 1.61
N VAL A 134 -8.48 -11.12 0.68
CA VAL A 134 -8.21 -10.81 -0.72
C VAL A 134 -8.61 -9.37 -1.01
N TYR A 135 -7.62 -8.55 -1.35
CA TYR A 135 -7.77 -7.15 -1.76
C TYR A 135 -7.57 -7.06 -3.27
N ALA A 136 -8.49 -6.42 -3.99
CA ALA A 136 -8.38 -6.37 -5.44
C ALA A 136 -8.98 -5.10 -6.05
N ILE A 137 -8.52 -4.82 -7.26
CA ILE A 137 -9.19 -3.91 -8.20
C ILE A 137 -9.50 -4.63 -9.50
N GLU A 138 -10.61 -4.25 -10.14
CA GLU A 138 -10.84 -4.43 -11.56
C GLU A 138 -10.80 -3.06 -12.22
N TRP A 139 -9.82 -2.87 -13.09
CA TRP A 139 -9.49 -1.61 -13.72
C TRP A 139 -9.85 -1.67 -15.19
N PHE A 140 -10.81 -0.83 -15.59
CA PHE A 140 -11.33 -0.69 -16.94
C PHE A 140 -10.97 0.70 -17.50
N PRO A 141 -11.12 0.93 -18.82
CA PRO A 141 -10.93 2.25 -19.41
C PRO A 141 -11.87 3.34 -18.86
N ASP A 142 -13.05 2.95 -18.37
CA ASP A 142 -14.13 3.84 -17.95
C ASP A 142 -14.40 3.82 -16.43
N ARG A 143 -13.84 2.87 -15.69
CA ARG A 143 -14.01 2.78 -14.22
C ARG A 143 -12.94 1.92 -13.56
N ILE A 144 -12.79 2.10 -12.25
CA ILE A 144 -12.05 1.19 -11.37
C ILE A 144 -13.03 0.72 -10.29
N ASP A 145 -13.11 -0.59 -10.11
CA ASP A 145 -13.94 -1.25 -9.09
C ASP A 145 -13.02 -1.89 -8.04
N TRP A 146 -13.17 -1.55 -6.76
CA TRP A 146 -12.40 -2.16 -5.66
C TRP A 146 -13.19 -3.26 -4.98
N PHE A 147 -12.48 -4.29 -4.54
CA PHE A 147 -13.06 -5.48 -3.91
C PHE A 147 -12.30 -5.87 -2.63
N PHE A 148 -13.07 -6.32 -1.64
CA PHE A 148 -12.60 -6.99 -0.44
C PHE A 148 -13.29 -8.35 -0.31
N ASP A 149 -12.52 -9.43 -0.26
CA ASP A 149 -13.01 -10.82 -0.27
C ASP A 149 -14.05 -11.11 -1.36
N GLY A 150 -13.78 -10.60 -2.57
CA GLY A 150 -14.65 -10.77 -3.74
C GLY A 150 -15.91 -9.90 -3.74
N LYS A 151 -16.17 -9.12 -2.68
CA LYS A 151 -17.29 -8.17 -2.64
C LYS A 151 -16.82 -6.80 -3.10
N LYS A 152 -17.53 -6.22 -4.08
CA LYS A 152 -17.26 -4.85 -4.51
C LYS A 152 -17.60 -3.85 -3.40
N VAL A 153 -16.67 -2.95 -3.10
CA VAL A 153 -16.81 -1.96 -2.02
C VAL A 153 -16.79 -0.51 -2.52
N PHE A 154 -16.19 -0.26 -3.68
CA PHE A 154 -16.07 1.07 -4.25
C PHE A 154 -16.03 1.01 -5.78
N THR A 155 -16.52 2.06 -6.41
CA THR A 155 -16.38 2.29 -7.85
C THR A 155 -16.01 3.75 -8.06
N TYR A 156 -14.93 3.99 -8.80
CA TYR A 156 -14.59 5.30 -9.35
C TYR A 156 -14.80 5.27 -10.86
N THR A 157 -15.55 6.22 -11.41
CA THR A 157 -15.93 6.26 -12.84
C THR A 157 -15.27 7.44 -13.53
N ASN A 158 -14.78 7.21 -14.74
CA ASN A 158 -14.26 8.24 -15.63
C ASN A 158 -15.40 9.12 -16.10
N ASP A 159 -15.45 10.37 -15.65
CA ASP A 159 -16.43 11.35 -16.10
C ASP A 159 -16.05 12.02 -17.43
N HIS A 160 -14.94 11.58 -18.04
CA HIS A 160 -14.39 12.08 -19.29
C HIS A 160 -14.02 13.57 -19.26
N THR A 161 -13.70 14.13 -18.08
CA THR A 161 -13.28 15.54 -17.93
C THR A 161 -11.79 15.78 -18.18
N GLY A 162 -11.02 14.71 -18.41
CA GLY A 162 -9.61 14.78 -18.81
C GLY A 162 -8.65 14.09 -17.83
N SER A 163 -7.36 14.18 -18.12
CA SER A 163 -6.31 13.45 -17.38
C SER A 163 -6.10 13.95 -15.95
N SER A 164 -6.59 15.15 -15.59
CA SER A 164 -6.55 15.63 -14.21
C SER A 164 -7.45 14.80 -13.30
N ALA A 165 -8.61 14.37 -13.78
CA ALA A 165 -9.51 13.48 -13.05
C ALA A 165 -9.21 12.00 -13.35
N TRP A 166 -8.73 11.69 -14.56
CA TRP A 166 -8.49 10.31 -14.99
C TRP A 166 -7.07 10.09 -15.55
N PRO A 167 -6.03 10.03 -14.70
CA PRO A 167 -4.68 9.60 -15.11
C PRO A 167 -4.56 8.07 -15.29
N TYR A 168 -5.65 7.33 -15.06
CA TYR A 168 -5.70 5.86 -15.06
C TYR A 168 -5.81 5.24 -16.46
N ASP A 169 -5.30 5.93 -17.48
CA ASP A 169 -5.15 5.42 -18.86
C ASP A 169 -3.68 5.10 -19.21
N LYS A 170 -2.75 5.24 -18.24
CA LYS A 170 -1.31 4.96 -18.36
C LYS A 170 -0.88 3.73 -17.54
N PRO A 171 0.27 3.11 -17.85
CA PRO A 171 0.77 1.98 -17.08
C PRO A 171 1.13 2.34 -15.64
N GLN A 172 0.68 1.54 -14.68
CA GLN A 172 1.04 1.66 -13.26
C GLN A 172 1.83 0.44 -12.78
N TYR A 173 2.78 0.65 -11.87
CA TYR A 173 3.53 -0.42 -11.21
C TYR A 173 3.00 -0.66 -9.80
N ILE A 174 3.20 -1.87 -9.27
CA ILE A 174 2.69 -2.27 -7.96
C ILE A 174 3.70 -1.91 -6.87
N ILE A 175 3.20 -1.47 -5.72
CA ILE A 175 3.96 -1.19 -4.50
C ILE A 175 3.31 -1.94 -3.33
N LEU A 176 4.15 -2.58 -2.52
CA LEU A 176 3.78 -3.19 -1.25
C LEU A 176 4.71 -2.65 -0.16
N ASN A 177 4.17 -2.10 0.92
CA ASN A 177 5.00 -1.66 2.04
C ASN A 177 4.29 -1.78 3.37
N LEU A 178 5.09 -1.75 4.43
CA LEU A 178 4.64 -1.58 5.80
C LEU A 178 5.29 -0.31 6.37
N ALA A 179 4.55 0.80 6.36
CA ALA A 179 4.97 2.00 7.06
C ALA A 179 4.75 1.86 8.57
N PHE A 180 5.49 2.66 9.35
CA PHE A 180 5.37 2.72 10.79
C PHE A 180 5.50 4.17 11.30
N GLY A 181 4.43 4.71 11.88
CA GLY A 181 4.30 6.12 12.23
C GLY A 181 3.81 6.94 11.03
N GLY A 182 4.40 8.12 10.84
CA GLY A 182 4.02 9.05 9.78
C GLY A 182 2.79 9.87 10.12
N ASP A 183 2.44 10.79 9.23
CA ASP A 183 1.37 11.77 9.45
C ASP A 183 0.01 11.10 9.68
N TRP A 184 -0.21 9.93 9.05
CA TRP A 184 -1.44 9.14 9.24
C TRP A 184 -1.26 7.96 10.21
N GLY A 185 -0.41 6.98 9.91
CA GLY A 185 -0.23 5.79 10.77
C GLY A 185 0.17 6.12 12.22
N GLY A 186 0.83 7.25 12.44
CA GLY A 186 1.27 7.76 13.75
C GLY A 186 0.32 8.77 14.42
N THR A 187 -0.84 9.10 13.83
CA THR A 187 -1.74 10.15 14.36
C THR A 187 -2.14 9.94 15.83
N LYS A 188 -2.26 8.68 16.28
CA LYS A 188 -2.57 8.32 17.68
C LYS A 188 -1.37 7.79 18.46
N GLY A 189 -0.16 8.11 18.00
CA GLY A 189 1.10 7.60 18.53
C GLY A 189 1.51 6.26 17.95
N VAL A 190 2.60 5.72 18.48
CA VAL A 190 3.20 4.45 18.02
C VAL A 190 3.49 3.52 19.20
N ASN A 191 3.46 2.21 18.96
CA ASN A 191 3.83 1.21 19.96
C ASN A 191 5.09 0.44 19.55
N LEU A 192 6.27 0.95 19.94
CA LEU A 192 7.56 0.31 19.65
C LEU A 192 7.73 -1.06 20.31
N LYS A 193 6.99 -1.35 21.40
CA LYS A 193 7.05 -2.64 22.10
C LYS A 193 6.29 -3.75 21.37
N ALA A 194 5.40 -3.39 20.44
CA ALA A 194 4.69 -4.35 19.60
C ALA A 194 5.50 -4.79 18.37
N LEU A 195 6.68 -4.20 18.12
CA LEU A 195 7.56 -4.64 17.05
C LEU A 195 8.28 -5.94 17.45
N PRO A 196 8.53 -6.88 16.51
CA PRO A 196 8.27 -6.74 15.08
C PRO A 196 6.79 -6.90 14.69
N GLN A 197 6.39 -6.20 13.63
CA GLN A 197 5.08 -6.33 12.99
C GLN A 197 5.27 -6.89 11.59
N HIS A 198 4.38 -7.79 11.19
CA HIS A 198 4.50 -8.59 9.98
C HIS A 198 3.35 -8.33 9.03
N PHE A 199 3.67 -8.05 7.79
CA PHE A 199 2.73 -7.96 6.69
C PHE A 199 2.99 -9.13 5.75
N TYR A 200 2.09 -10.11 5.77
CA TYR A 200 2.23 -11.35 5.01
C TYR A 200 1.49 -11.26 3.69
N ILE A 201 2.16 -11.58 2.59
CA ILE A 201 1.59 -11.66 1.25
C ILE A 201 1.72 -13.09 0.77
N ASP A 202 0.59 -13.73 0.48
CA ASP A 202 0.52 -15.07 -0.11
C ASP A 202 0.77 -15.01 -1.62
N TYR A 203 0.02 -14.15 -2.31
CA TYR A 203 0.24 -13.93 -3.73
C TYR A 203 -0.12 -12.51 -4.15
N VAL A 204 0.48 -12.11 -5.27
CA VAL A 204 0.03 -11.02 -6.13
C VAL A 204 -0.27 -11.64 -7.48
N ARG A 205 -1.48 -11.43 -8.01
CA ARG A 205 -1.92 -11.93 -9.32
C ARG A 205 -2.46 -10.78 -10.14
N VAL A 206 -2.14 -10.81 -11.44
CA VAL A 206 -2.67 -9.86 -12.42
C VAL A 206 -3.28 -10.64 -13.57
N PHE A 207 -4.51 -10.27 -13.96
CA PHE A 207 -5.29 -10.90 -15.01
C PHE A 207 -5.65 -9.85 -16.07
N GLN A 208 -5.48 -10.16 -17.35
CA GLN A 208 -5.78 -9.30 -18.49
C GLN A 208 -6.47 -10.11 -19.58
#